data_AF-A0A1C5T4L1-F1
#
_entry.id   AF-A0A1C5T4L1-F1
#
_cell.length_a   1.000
_cell.length_b   1.000
_cell.length_c   1.000
_cell.angle_alpha   90.00
_cell.angle_beta   90.00
_cell.angle_gamma   90.00
#
_symmetry.space_group_name_H-M   'P 1'
#
loop_
_entity.id
_entity.type
_entity.pdbx_description
1 polymer ?
#
loop_
_entity_poly.entity_id
_entity_poly.type
_entity_poly.pdbx_seq_one_letter_code
_entity_poly.pdbx_strand_id
1 'polypeptide(L)'
;MPKTALMGSPLAVIGTVFRHRRTLAKTGAAVGGVLMLPILFLVMLPGLVFGDLSENTGALTSNTVISENIRASNQAIVEVLQESHDALLAKINAEIARLPEGDTASISDPYASSIIVNANQLIAQFCASQDDYKNINISKLKSLIRENEDGLFSYDVTSETATVEVPAEEENAPPRKVTFTRHTYTVSYAGDAYFADHVFHLTDKQKKTADSYVENLTMFFGGSASGLAMAVGVSDEVLAYRATIQQVAQKYGMEAYVELLMAVMMQESGGRGSDPMQAAEGGFNKKYPHVPNGITDPAYSIECGIQELKYALDKAGCTGPTDLDRIKLALQGYNYGSGYIDWAMERDGGYTKENAIAYSDMMCARPNWHYDRYGDKEYVEHVLRYYQITNTGGSYPANGMQIPHYLQTDYGNIPYGGGSIASSGCGPTSFAMIASYLTGNTITPPDAVAWCGNSYYKPGVGTYWSYFQAAASHFGCGSVTQTSNANTVLQALSEGCPVISSQRAGLFTSGGHFIVLRGVTANGKVLVNDPNDSDAKNYINREFDMMSEIHATANAYWIFDKK
;
A
#
# COMPACT_ATOMS: atom_id res chain seq x y z
N MET A 1 -7.99 63.47 9.27
CA MET A 1 -8.31 62.25 10.03
C MET A 1 -9.75 61.87 9.69
N PRO A 2 -10.08 60.60 9.40
CA PRO A 2 -9.68 59.44 10.20
C PRO A 2 -8.96 58.30 9.47
N LYS A 3 -8.02 57.72 10.24
CA LYS A 3 -7.47 56.36 10.33
C LYS A 3 -7.64 55.39 9.14
N THR A 4 -6.56 55.28 8.38
CA THR A 4 -6.11 54.05 7.70
C THR A 4 -5.97 52.91 8.72
N ALA A 5 -6.73 51.83 8.53
CA ALA A 5 -6.51 50.57 9.23
C ALA A 5 -5.35 49.83 8.53
N LEU A 6 -4.33 49.47 9.31
CA LEU A 6 -3.23 48.59 8.90
C LEU A 6 -3.82 47.26 8.37
N MET A 7 -3.73 47.02 7.05
CA MET A 7 -3.62 45.66 6.55
C MET A 7 -2.23 45.15 6.95
N GLY A 8 -2.16 44.32 7.99
CA GLY A 8 -0.97 43.53 8.26
C GLY A 8 -0.65 42.65 7.06
N SER A 9 0.63 42.48 6.74
CA SER A 9 1.05 41.64 5.61
C SER A 9 0.48 40.21 5.75
N PRO A 10 0.18 39.50 4.66
CA PRO A 10 -0.25 38.10 4.69
C PRO A 10 0.70 37.21 5.54
N LEU A 11 2.00 37.53 5.51
CA LEU A 11 3.05 36.93 6.32
C LEU A 11 2.84 37.10 7.84
N ALA A 12 2.37 38.27 8.28
CA ALA A 12 2.08 38.52 9.68
C ALA A 12 0.86 37.72 10.17
N VAL A 13 -0.13 37.49 9.30
CA VAL A 13 -1.31 36.67 9.60
C VAL A 13 -0.94 35.18 9.71
N ILE A 14 -0.18 34.65 8.75
CA ILE A 14 0.32 33.26 8.76
C ILE A 14 1.20 33.01 9.99
N GLY A 15 2.16 33.90 10.28
CA GLY A 15 3.02 33.78 11.46
C GLY A 15 2.25 33.84 12.79
N THR A 16 1.16 34.61 12.87
CA THR A 16 0.32 34.70 14.08
C THR A 16 -0.53 33.44 14.30
N VAL A 17 -1.07 32.86 13.22
CA VAL A 17 -1.82 31.59 13.24
C VAL A 17 -0.94 30.43 13.72
N PHE A 18 0.28 30.31 13.19
CA PHE A 18 1.24 29.28 13.60
C PHE A 18 1.72 29.48 15.05
N ARG A 19 1.94 30.73 15.48
CA ARG A 19 2.36 31.05 16.86
C ARG A 19 1.24 30.84 17.90
N HIS A 20 -0.02 30.75 17.48
CA HIS A 20 -1.19 30.53 18.35
C HIS A 20 -1.91 29.19 18.11
N ARG A 21 -1.26 28.24 17.44
CA ARG A 21 -1.76 26.88 17.16
C ARG A 21 -2.35 26.17 18.38
N ARG A 22 -1.81 26.45 19.58
CA ARG A 22 -2.23 25.85 20.87
C ARG A 22 -3.52 26.44 21.45
N THR A 23 -3.90 27.67 21.08
CA THR A 23 -5.05 28.38 21.66
C THR A 23 -6.30 28.28 20.76
N LEU A 24 -6.09 28.22 19.44
CA LEU A 24 -7.17 28.09 18.46
C LEU A 24 -7.84 26.71 18.50
N ALA A 25 -7.11 25.64 18.81
CA ALA A 25 -7.65 24.28 18.94
C ALA A 25 -8.67 24.11 20.09
N LYS A 26 -8.75 25.07 21.04
CA LYS A 26 -9.65 24.98 22.21
C LYS A 26 -10.80 25.98 22.20
N THR A 27 -10.88 26.89 21.21
CA THR A 27 -11.85 28.00 21.26
C THR A 27 -12.76 27.97 20.04
N GLY A 28 -13.68 26.99 20.02
CA GLY A 28 -14.79 26.96 19.07
C GLY A 28 -16.01 27.66 19.67
N ALA A 29 -16.09 28.99 19.58
CA ALA A 29 -17.34 29.71 19.81
C ALA A 29 -17.41 31.06 19.05
N ALA A 30 -18.31 31.06 18.06
CA ALA A 30 -19.10 32.17 17.51
C ALA A 30 -18.43 33.40 16.84
N VAL A 31 -18.89 33.65 15.62
CA VAL A 31 -18.72 34.83 14.74
C VAL A 31 -17.44 34.86 13.89
N GLY A 32 -17.42 34.12 12.77
CA GLY A 32 -16.34 34.21 11.76
C GLY A 32 -16.23 33.06 10.74
N GLY A 33 -17.33 32.37 10.41
CA GLY A 33 -17.31 31.05 9.76
C GLY A 33 -16.65 30.95 8.37
N VAL A 34 -16.51 32.04 7.61
CA VAL A 34 -15.93 32.00 6.24
C VAL A 34 -14.45 32.42 6.20
N LEU A 35 -14.03 33.32 7.09
CA LEU A 35 -12.63 33.79 7.16
C LEU A 35 -11.71 32.83 7.95
N MET A 36 -12.27 31.94 8.76
CA MET A 36 -11.52 30.98 9.57
C MET A 36 -11.23 29.64 8.87
N LEU A 37 -11.91 29.33 7.75
CA LEU A 37 -11.74 28.07 7.02
C LEU A 37 -10.31 27.86 6.48
N PRO A 38 -9.67 28.83 5.78
CA PRO A 38 -8.28 28.66 5.32
C PRO A 38 -7.28 28.51 6.48
N ILE A 39 -7.57 29.20 7.60
CA ILE A 39 -6.78 29.13 8.83
C ILE A 39 -6.90 27.76 9.48
N LEU A 40 -8.08 27.14 9.41
CA LEU A 40 -8.33 25.78 9.90
C LEU A 40 -7.48 24.75 9.14
N PHE A 41 -7.44 24.82 7.80
CA PHE A 41 -6.64 23.94 6.95
C PHE A 41 -5.13 24.06 7.22
N LEU A 42 -4.61 25.28 7.41
CA LEU A 42 -3.21 25.52 7.81
C LEU A 42 -2.84 24.86 9.15
N VAL A 43 -3.81 24.73 10.05
CA VAL A 43 -3.58 24.14 11.37
C VAL A 43 -3.76 22.62 11.36
N MET A 44 -4.67 22.11 10.54
CA MET A 44 -5.07 20.69 10.49
C MET A 44 -4.26 19.83 9.53
N LEU A 45 -3.59 20.41 8.54
CA LEU A 45 -2.78 19.68 7.56
C LEU A 45 -1.28 19.95 7.77
N PRO A 46 -0.40 19.03 7.35
CA PRO A 46 1.03 19.27 7.38
C PRO A 46 1.38 20.44 6.45
N GLY A 47 2.07 21.45 6.99
CA GLY A 47 2.30 22.72 6.29
C GLY A 47 2.98 22.58 4.92
N LEU A 48 3.82 21.55 4.74
CA LEU A 48 4.57 21.30 3.52
C LEU A 48 3.66 21.01 2.32
N VAL A 49 2.42 20.54 2.53
CA VAL A 49 1.47 20.31 1.44
C VAL A 49 0.99 21.60 0.81
N PHE A 50 1.20 22.74 1.46
CA PHE A 50 0.92 24.06 0.89
C PHE A 50 2.15 24.70 0.22
N GLY A 51 3.29 24.00 0.18
CA GLY A 51 4.56 24.50 -0.34
C GLY A 51 5.26 25.41 0.67
N ASP A 52 6.08 26.35 0.19
CA ASP A 52 6.69 27.34 1.07
C ASP A 52 5.63 28.34 1.55
N LEU A 53 5.28 28.24 2.82
CA LEU A 53 4.29 29.11 3.47
C LEU A 53 4.73 30.59 3.60
N SER A 54 5.98 30.90 3.26
CA SER A 54 6.47 32.28 3.12
C SER A 54 6.17 32.90 1.76
N GLU A 55 5.70 32.10 0.80
CA GLU A 55 5.32 32.53 -0.54
C GLU A 55 3.82 32.33 -0.79
N ASN A 56 3.23 33.16 -1.67
CA ASN A 56 1.85 32.94 -2.10
C ASN A 56 1.81 31.91 -3.23
N THR A 57 1.88 30.63 -2.88
CA THR A 57 1.90 29.50 -3.81
C THR A 57 0.53 29.20 -4.45
N GLY A 58 -0.55 29.84 -3.98
CA GLY A 58 -1.92 29.52 -4.39
C GLY A 58 -2.46 28.19 -3.86
N ALA A 59 -1.66 27.46 -3.06
CA ALA A 59 -2.02 26.13 -2.57
C ALA A 59 -3.25 26.13 -1.64
N LEU A 60 -3.48 27.20 -0.88
CA LEU A 60 -4.64 27.34 0.01
C LEU A 60 -6.00 27.31 -0.71
N THR A 61 -5.99 27.50 -2.03
CA THR A 61 -7.18 27.54 -2.88
C THR A 61 -7.14 26.54 -4.03
N SER A 62 -6.12 25.66 -4.09
CA SER A 62 -5.93 24.73 -5.20
C SER A 62 -5.49 23.35 -4.72
N ASN A 63 -6.40 22.38 -4.80
CA ASN A 63 -6.11 20.97 -4.53
C ASN A 63 -5.05 20.40 -5.49
N THR A 64 -4.99 20.93 -6.72
CA THR A 64 -3.95 20.54 -7.69
C THR A 64 -2.55 20.91 -7.20
N VAL A 65 -2.36 22.15 -6.72
CA VAL A 65 -1.07 22.59 -6.17
C VAL A 65 -0.73 21.83 -4.90
N ILE A 66 -1.72 21.50 -4.06
CA ILE A 66 -1.51 20.65 -2.89
C ILE A 66 -1.02 19.25 -3.28
N SER A 67 -1.65 18.60 -4.25
CA SER A 67 -1.21 17.29 -4.75
C SER A 67 0.19 17.33 -5.36
N GLU A 68 0.53 18.40 -6.09
CA GLU A 68 1.88 18.60 -6.64
C GLU A 68 2.93 18.78 -5.55
N ASN A 69 2.63 19.54 -4.49
CA ASN A 69 3.51 19.71 -3.35
C ASN A 69 3.72 18.40 -2.58
N ILE A 70 2.67 17.59 -2.41
CA ILE A 70 2.78 16.25 -1.80
C ILE A 70 3.69 15.37 -2.67
N ARG A 71 3.49 15.36 -3.99
CA ARG A 71 4.32 14.59 -4.93
C ARG A 71 5.79 15.04 -4.89
N ALA A 72 6.05 16.35 -4.93
CA ALA A 72 7.38 16.91 -4.86
C ALA A 72 8.07 16.57 -3.52
N SER A 73 7.32 16.60 -2.43
CA SER A 73 7.82 16.21 -1.10
C SER A 73 8.16 14.72 -1.04
N ASN A 74 7.31 13.86 -1.61
CA ASN A 74 7.59 12.42 -1.71
C ASN A 74 8.86 12.15 -2.53
N GLN A 75 8.95 12.75 -3.72
CA GLN A 75 10.13 12.61 -4.58
C GLN A 75 11.41 13.05 -3.85
N ALA A 76 11.35 14.16 -3.10
CA ALA A 76 12.48 14.63 -2.32
C ALA A 76 12.91 13.68 -1.19
N ILE A 77 11.95 13.00 -0.53
CA ILE A 77 12.24 12.00 0.49
C ILE A 77 12.93 10.79 -0.14
N VAL A 78 12.35 10.24 -1.21
CA VAL A 78 12.89 9.09 -1.93
C VAL A 78 14.29 9.39 -2.48
N GLU A 79 14.50 10.59 -3.02
CA GLU A 79 15.81 11.02 -3.53
C GLU A 79 16.89 10.94 -2.43
N VAL A 80 16.64 11.49 -1.24
CA VAL A 80 17.64 11.47 -0.15
C VAL A 80 17.82 10.06 0.43
N LEU A 81 16.77 9.26 0.47
CA LEU A 81 16.88 7.86 0.86
C LEU A 81 17.72 7.05 -0.13
N GLN A 82 17.58 7.32 -1.43
CA GLN A 82 18.42 6.70 -2.46
C GLN A 82 19.88 7.13 -2.30
N GLU A 83 20.15 8.41 -2.03
CA GLU A 83 21.52 8.87 -1.73
C GLU A 83 22.14 8.09 -0.55
N SER A 84 21.36 7.88 0.52
CA SER A 84 21.80 7.15 1.72
C SER A 84 22.05 5.66 1.43
N HIS A 85 21.17 5.04 0.63
CA HIS A 85 21.28 3.64 0.19
C HIS A 85 22.49 3.43 -0.71
N ASP A 86 22.69 4.29 -1.71
CA ASP A 86 23.85 4.25 -2.60
C ASP A 86 25.16 4.39 -1.82
N ALA A 87 25.18 5.27 -0.81
CA ALA A 87 26.33 5.43 0.08
C ALA A 87 26.63 4.16 0.90
N LEU A 88 25.59 3.45 1.36
CA LEU A 88 25.76 2.15 2.04
C LEU A 88 26.31 1.09 1.07
N LEU A 89 25.76 0.99 -0.14
CA LEU A 89 26.24 0.05 -1.15
C LEU A 89 27.69 0.33 -1.53
N ALA A 90 28.11 1.60 -1.61
CA ALA A 90 29.50 1.96 -1.83
C ALA A 90 30.41 1.45 -0.69
N LYS A 91 29.96 1.53 0.56
CA LYS A 91 30.69 0.97 1.73
C LYS A 91 30.81 -0.56 1.62
N ILE A 92 29.71 -1.25 1.34
CA ILE A 92 29.69 -2.73 1.15
C ILE A 92 30.66 -3.14 0.04
N ASN A 93 30.61 -2.49 -1.12
CA ASN A 93 31.49 -2.79 -2.24
C ASN A 93 32.97 -2.53 -1.91
N ALA A 94 33.28 -1.48 -1.13
CA ALA A 94 34.64 -1.22 -0.67
C ALA A 94 35.14 -2.30 0.31
N GLU A 95 34.26 -2.92 1.10
CA GLU A 95 34.60 -4.07 1.95
C GLU A 95 34.79 -5.35 1.13
N ILE A 96 33.90 -5.62 0.17
CA ILE A 96 34.03 -6.75 -0.76
C ILE A 96 35.38 -6.71 -1.49
N ALA A 97 35.81 -5.53 -1.93
CA ALA A 97 37.10 -5.35 -2.61
C ALA A 97 38.33 -5.65 -1.72
N ARG A 98 38.17 -5.76 -0.40
CA ARG A 98 39.22 -6.08 0.57
C ARG A 98 39.20 -7.54 1.01
N LEU A 99 38.26 -8.34 0.51
CA LEU A 99 38.17 -9.75 0.87
C LEU A 99 39.42 -10.53 0.40
N PRO A 100 39.80 -11.61 1.11
CA PRO A 100 40.92 -12.46 0.72
C PRO A 100 40.78 -13.02 -0.69
N GLU A 101 41.91 -13.17 -1.39
CA GLU A 101 41.95 -13.75 -2.73
C GLU A 101 41.44 -15.20 -2.70
N GLY A 102 40.33 -15.47 -3.39
CA GLY A 102 39.63 -16.76 -3.41
C GLY A 102 38.27 -16.79 -2.71
N ASP A 103 37.95 -15.80 -1.86
CA ASP A 103 36.61 -15.65 -1.28
C ASP A 103 35.62 -15.07 -2.30
N THR A 104 34.33 -15.32 -2.06
CA THR A 104 33.22 -14.83 -2.89
C THR A 104 32.27 -13.97 -2.07
N ALA A 105 31.62 -13.00 -2.71
CA ALA A 105 30.62 -12.15 -2.05
C ALA A 105 29.35 -12.00 -2.88
N SER A 106 28.22 -11.88 -2.19
CA SER A 106 26.93 -11.52 -2.77
C SER A 106 26.21 -10.49 -1.91
N ILE A 107 25.50 -9.56 -2.55
CA ILE A 107 24.69 -8.55 -1.88
C ILE A 107 23.22 -8.97 -2.03
N SER A 108 22.53 -9.16 -0.91
CA SER A 108 21.08 -9.35 -0.82
C SER A 108 20.45 -8.01 -0.44
N ASP A 109 19.94 -7.29 -1.43
CA ASP A 109 19.41 -5.94 -1.28
C ASP A 109 17.95 -5.88 -1.78
N PRO A 110 16.96 -5.91 -0.88
CA PRO A 110 15.56 -5.84 -1.27
C PRO A 110 15.13 -4.42 -1.71
N TYR A 111 15.99 -3.41 -1.58
CA TYR A 111 15.71 -2.01 -1.90
C TYR A 111 16.34 -1.55 -3.22
N ALA A 112 17.06 -2.44 -3.91
CA ALA A 112 17.80 -2.12 -5.14
C ALA A 112 16.91 -1.60 -6.30
N SER A 113 15.63 -1.96 -6.33
CA SER A 113 14.68 -1.52 -7.35
C SER A 113 13.89 -0.27 -6.94
N SER A 114 13.57 -0.14 -5.65
CA SER A 114 12.83 1.01 -5.11
C SER A 114 12.84 1.02 -3.58
N ILE A 115 13.00 2.20 -3.00
CA ILE A 115 12.80 2.44 -1.56
C ILE A 115 11.36 2.94 -1.35
N ILE A 116 10.57 2.17 -0.61
CA ILE A 116 9.14 2.46 -0.38
C ILE A 116 8.96 3.01 1.03
N VAL A 117 8.30 4.15 1.13
CA VAL A 117 8.02 4.85 2.40
C VAL A 117 6.61 5.36 2.45
N ASN A 118 6.04 5.48 3.65
CA ASN A 118 4.81 6.23 3.89
C ASN A 118 5.14 7.74 3.86
N ALA A 119 5.16 8.31 2.66
CA ALA A 119 5.50 9.70 2.44
C ALA A 119 4.59 10.65 3.26
N ASN A 120 3.31 10.34 3.43
CA ASN A 120 2.41 11.15 4.25
C ASN A 120 2.81 11.16 5.72
N GLN A 121 3.18 10.00 6.25
CA GLN A 121 3.66 9.90 7.61
C GLN A 121 4.96 10.67 7.78
N LEU A 122 5.90 10.58 6.84
CA LEU A 122 7.16 11.31 6.90
C LEU A 122 6.97 12.83 6.73
N ILE A 123 6.11 13.27 5.82
CA ILE A 123 5.72 14.68 5.65
C ILE A 123 5.05 15.20 6.93
N ALA A 124 4.16 14.42 7.53
CA ALA A 124 3.46 14.75 8.77
C ALA A 124 4.43 14.88 9.95
N GLN A 125 5.34 13.91 10.11
CA GLN A 125 6.37 13.92 11.14
C GLN A 125 7.31 15.12 10.97
N PHE A 126 7.80 15.37 9.75
CA PHE A 126 8.61 16.55 9.46
C PHE A 126 7.86 17.83 9.84
N CYS A 127 6.64 18.03 9.35
CA CYS A 127 5.87 19.23 9.68
C CYS A 127 5.59 19.39 11.17
N ALA A 128 5.40 18.28 11.90
CA ALA A 128 5.19 18.29 13.34
C ALA A 128 6.47 18.59 14.14
N SER A 129 7.66 18.27 13.59
CA SER A 129 8.94 18.62 14.21
C SER A 129 9.26 20.12 14.16
N GLN A 130 8.66 20.88 13.23
CA GLN A 130 8.99 22.28 13.03
C GLN A 130 8.17 23.20 13.93
N ASP A 131 8.86 23.98 14.77
CA ASP A 131 8.24 25.02 15.60
C ASP A 131 8.02 26.36 14.85
N ASP A 132 8.79 26.61 13.78
CA ASP A 132 8.66 27.79 12.92
C ASP A 132 8.24 27.37 11.51
N TYR A 133 7.16 27.98 11.00
CA TYR A 133 6.61 27.69 9.68
C TYR A 133 7.61 27.98 8.54
N LYS A 134 8.56 28.89 8.75
CA LYS A 134 9.62 29.19 7.76
C LYS A 134 10.55 28.01 7.50
N ASN A 135 10.61 27.05 8.43
CA ASN A 135 11.43 25.85 8.28
C ASN A 135 10.67 24.72 7.56
N ILE A 136 9.37 24.89 7.27
CA ILE A 136 8.55 23.89 6.59
C ILE A 136 8.73 24.06 5.08
N ASN A 137 9.82 23.49 4.54
CA ASN A 137 10.11 23.47 3.11
C ASN A 137 10.93 22.22 2.73
N ILE A 138 10.96 21.89 1.44
CA ILE A 138 11.64 20.69 0.91
C ILE A 138 13.13 20.73 1.21
N SER A 139 13.79 21.89 1.11
CA SER A 139 15.22 22.01 1.37
C SER A 139 15.57 21.62 2.80
N LYS A 140 14.79 22.07 3.78
CA LYS A 140 15.01 21.71 5.19
C LYS A 140 14.65 20.25 5.46
N LEU A 141 13.61 19.70 4.84
CA LEU A 141 13.27 18.27 4.90
C LEU A 141 14.47 17.42 4.45
N LYS A 142 15.00 17.68 3.25
CA LYS A 142 16.18 16.97 2.72
C LYS A 142 17.39 17.12 3.63
N SER A 143 17.65 18.33 4.13
CA SER A 143 18.77 18.61 5.04
C SER A 143 18.70 17.76 6.32
N LEU A 144 17.53 17.70 6.97
CA LEU A 144 17.37 16.93 8.20
C LEU A 144 17.55 15.43 8.00
N ILE A 145 17.07 14.89 6.87
CA ILE A 145 17.27 13.47 6.56
C ILE A 145 18.75 13.17 6.35
N ARG A 146 19.47 14.01 5.59
CA ARG A 146 20.93 13.87 5.37
C ARG A 146 21.75 14.02 6.65
N GLU A 147 21.40 15.00 7.49
CA GLU A 147 22.08 15.25 8.76
C GLU A 147 21.93 14.07 9.75
N ASN A 148 20.91 13.23 9.57
CA ASN A 148 20.60 12.09 10.43
C ASN A 148 20.46 10.80 9.61
N GLU A 149 21.28 10.65 8.57
CA GLU A 149 21.25 9.47 7.71
C GLU A 149 21.80 8.20 8.41
N ASP A 150 22.59 8.40 9.46
CA ASP A 150 23.19 7.35 10.25
C ASP A 150 22.12 6.42 10.84
N GLY A 151 22.17 5.15 10.44
CA GLY A 151 21.22 4.12 10.89
C GLY A 151 19.95 3.99 10.07
N LEU A 152 19.72 4.84 9.05
CA LEU A 152 18.60 4.64 8.11
C LEU A 152 18.75 3.34 7.33
N PHE A 153 19.95 3.07 6.82
CA PHE A 153 20.31 1.82 6.19
C PHE A 153 21.47 1.16 6.93
N SER A 154 21.38 -0.15 7.09
CA SER A 154 22.42 -1.00 7.68
C SER A 154 22.59 -2.27 6.86
N TYR A 155 23.64 -3.03 7.13
CA TYR A 155 23.78 -4.38 6.59
C TYR A 155 24.37 -5.32 7.63
N ASP A 156 23.98 -6.59 7.52
CA ASP A 156 24.60 -7.70 8.23
C ASP A 156 25.44 -8.53 7.26
N VAL A 157 26.51 -9.14 7.77
CA VAL A 157 27.38 -10.03 6.98
C VAL A 157 27.31 -11.43 7.57
N THR A 158 27.01 -12.41 6.70
CA THR A 158 27.07 -13.83 7.03
C THR A 158 28.12 -14.51 6.17
N SER A 159 28.99 -15.30 6.79
CA SER A 159 30.09 -15.97 6.11
C SER A 159 29.97 -17.48 6.25
N GLU A 160 30.07 -18.21 5.15
CA GLU A 160 30.00 -19.67 5.13
C GLU A 160 31.18 -20.24 4.35
N THR A 161 31.84 -21.26 4.90
CA THR A 161 32.93 -21.96 4.20
C THR A 161 32.34 -23.05 3.32
N ALA A 162 32.51 -22.91 2.00
CA ALA A 162 32.10 -23.91 1.01
C ALA A 162 33.33 -24.67 0.50
N THR A 163 33.16 -25.98 0.27
CA THR A 163 34.18 -26.79 -0.40
C THR A 163 33.57 -27.42 -1.65
N VAL A 164 34.17 -27.15 -2.80
CA VAL A 164 33.74 -27.67 -4.09
C VAL A 164 34.78 -28.70 -4.55
N GLU A 165 34.29 -29.87 -4.99
CA GLU A 165 35.11 -30.89 -5.62
C GLU A 165 35.25 -30.58 -7.11
N VAL A 166 36.47 -30.36 -7.55
CA VAL A 166 36.82 -30.19 -8.97
C VAL A 166 37.16 -31.57 -9.53
N PRO A 167 36.44 -32.05 -10.56
CA PRO A 167 36.75 -33.33 -11.22
C PRO A 167 38.18 -33.32 -11.74
N ALA A 168 38.87 -34.45 -11.62
CA ALA A 168 40.20 -34.58 -12.20
C ALA A 168 40.12 -34.66 -13.74
N GLU A 169 41.04 -33.99 -14.43
CA GLU A 169 41.14 -34.04 -15.90
C GLU A 169 41.64 -35.40 -16.43
N GLU A 170 42.24 -36.23 -15.56
CA GLU A 170 42.72 -37.58 -15.88
C GLU A 170 41.91 -38.66 -15.14
N GLU A 171 41.62 -39.77 -15.84
CA GLU A 171 40.70 -40.85 -15.44
C GLU A 171 41.08 -41.59 -14.13
N ASN A 172 42.24 -41.30 -13.53
CA ASN A 172 42.74 -41.95 -12.31
C ASN A 172 43.32 -41.01 -11.24
N ALA A 173 43.14 -39.68 -11.35
CA ALA A 173 43.60 -38.74 -10.32
C ALA A 173 42.49 -38.42 -9.29
N PRO A 174 42.81 -38.29 -7.99
CA PRO A 174 41.82 -37.94 -6.97
C PRO A 174 41.27 -36.52 -7.21
N PRO A 175 39.97 -36.28 -6.98
CA PRO A 175 39.35 -34.97 -7.19
C PRO A 175 40.00 -33.91 -6.29
N ARG A 176 40.26 -32.73 -6.87
CA ARG A 176 40.86 -31.61 -6.13
C ARG A 176 39.77 -30.87 -5.38
N LYS A 177 39.96 -30.65 -4.08
CA LYS A 177 39.03 -29.86 -3.26
C LYS A 177 39.48 -28.41 -3.24
N VAL A 178 38.58 -27.50 -3.58
CA VAL A 178 38.78 -26.06 -3.43
C VAL A 178 37.84 -25.57 -2.33
N THR A 179 38.40 -24.94 -1.31
CA THR A 179 37.64 -24.38 -0.19
C THR A 179 37.71 -22.86 -0.30
N PHE A 180 36.55 -22.20 -0.24
CA PHE A 180 36.43 -20.74 -0.23
C PHE A 180 35.36 -20.29 0.75
N THR A 181 35.43 -19.05 1.21
CA THR A 181 34.38 -18.46 2.04
C THR A 181 33.44 -17.65 1.16
N ARG A 182 32.13 -17.86 1.32
CA ARG A 182 31.08 -17.04 0.72
C ARG A 182 30.56 -16.07 1.76
N HIS A 183 30.66 -14.77 1.47
CA HIS A 183 30.15 -13.68 2.30
C HIS A 183 28.85 -13.16 1.70
N THR A 184 27.76 -13.16 2.47
CA THR A 184 26.47 -12.59 2.06
C THR A 184 26.20 -11.34 2.89
N TYR A 185 26.10 -10.21 2.21
CA TYR A 185 25.78 -8.90 2.78
C TYR A 185 24.29 -8.65 2.61
N THR A 186 23.54 -8.56 3.70
CA THR A 186 22.08 -8.36 3.67
C THR A 186 21.74 -6.94 4.08
N VAL A 187 21.23 -6.13 3.15
CA VAL A 187 20.85 -4.73 3.39
C VAL A 187 19.51 -4.68 4.15
N SER A 188 19.42 -3.78 5.12
CA SER A 188 18.22 -3.51 5.92
C SER A 188 17.91 -2.01 5.96
N TYR A 189 16.63 -1.66 5.95
CA TYR A 189 16.11 -0.30 6.13
C TYR A 189 15.39 -0.19 7.47
N ALA A 190 15.67 0.87 8.24
CA ALA A 190 15.10 1.06 9.57
C ALA A 190 13.59 1.36 9.58
N GLY A 191 13.04 1.82 8.44
CA GLY A 191 11.61 2.07 8.26
C GLY A 191 11.13 3.44 8.75
N ASP A 192 9.90 3.79 8.38
CA ASP A 192 9.31 5.12 8.64
C ASP A 192 9.15 5.47 10.13
N ALA A 193 9.05 4.46 11.00
CA ALA A 193 8.98 4.65 12.45
C ALA A 193 10.30 5.18 13.01
N TYR A 194 11.42 4.90 12.35
CA TYR A 194 12.74 5.39 12.74
C TYR A 194 12.83 6.92 12.68
N PHE A 195 12.16 7.53 11.69
CA PHE A 195 12.21 8.96 11.44
C PHE A 195 11.69 9.78 12.61
N ALA A 196 10.59 9.34 13.22
CA ALA A 196 9.98 10.05 14.34
C ALA A 196 10.98 10.24 15.48
N ASP A 197 11.78 9.24 15.81
CA ASP A 197 12.66 9.25 16.97
C ASP A 197 14.10 9.68 16.66
N HIS A 198 14.59 9.35 15.46
CA HIS A 198 16.02 9.43 15.15
C HIS A 198 16.37 10.44 14.06
N VAL A 199 15.41 10.82 13.20
CA VAL A 199 15.63 11.82 12.14
C VAL A 199 15.03 13.17 12.53
N PHE A 200 13.78 13.16 13.02
CA PHE A 200 13.02 14.36 13.36
C PHE A 200 12.94 14.62 14.87
N HIS A 201 13.40 13.66 15.70
CA HIS A 201 13.45 13.76 17.16
C HIS A 201 12.15 14.29 17.80
N LEU A 202 11.01 13.71 17.41
CA LEU A 202 9.69 14.12 17.84
C LEU A 202 9.45 13.81 19.32
N THR A 203 8.94 14.80 20.04
CA THR A 203 8.30 14.57 21.33
C THR A 203 6.98 13.80 21.18
N ASP A 204 6.49 13.13 22.23
CA ASP A 204 5.20 12.41 22.22
C ASP A 204 4.02 13.29 21.75
N LYS A 205 4.08 14.58 22.06
CA LYS A 205 3.07 15.54 21.61
C LYS A 205 3.15 15.79 20.10
N GLN A 206 4.36 15.87 19.55
CA GLN A 206 4.55 16.05 18.11
C GLN A 206 4.20 14.78 17.34
N LYS A 207 4.46 13.58 17.89
CA LYS A 207 4.00 12.31 17.31
C LYS A 207 2.48 12.28 17.15
N LYS A 208 1.72 12.60 18.21
CA LYS A 208 0.25 12.73 18.14
C LYS A 208 -0.21 13.77 17.10
N THR A 209 0.54 14.85 16.95
CA THR A 209 0.24 15.89 15.96
C THR A 209 0.47 15.38 14.54
N ALA A 210 1.55 14.62 14.33
CA ALA A 210 1.82 13.95 13.06
C ALA A 210 0.73 12.92 12.73
N ASP A 211 0.28 12.12 13.70
CA ASP A 211 -0.82 11.15 13.49
C ASP A 211 -2.10 11.86 13.04
N SER A 212 -2.48 12.97 13.69
CA SER A 212 -3.63 13.78 13.27
C SER A 212 -3.46 14.39 11.87
N TYR A 213 -2.23 14.73 11.45
CA TYR A 213 -1.97 15.17 10.08
C TYR A 213 -2.18 14.07 9.06
N VAL A 214 -1.74 12.84 9.37
CA VAL A 214 -1.96 11.69 8.49
C VAL A 214 -3.45 11.42 8.36
N GLU A 215 -4.18 11.36 9.47
CA GLU A 215 -5.65 11.18 9.46
C GLU A 215 -6.35 12.24 8.62
N ASN A 216 -5.98 13.52 8.78
CA ASN A 216 -6.55 14.61 8.00
C ASN A 216 -6.15 14.54 6.52
N LEU A 217 -4.91 14.19 6.18
CA LEU A 217 -4.50 14.02 4.78
C LEU A 217 -5.33 12.93 4.10
N THR A 218 -5.50 11.79 4.76
CA THR A 218 -6.32 10.68 4.26
C THR A 218 -7.79 11.10 4.14
N MET A 219 -8.32 11.83 5.12
CA MET A 219 -9.71 12.30 5.14
C MET A 219 -10.01 13.34 4.05
N PHE A 220 -9.10 14.27 3.79
CA PHE A 220 -9.34 15.40 2.87
C PHE A 220 -8.89 15.13 1.43
N PHE A 221 -7.93 14.23 1.19
CA PHE A 221 -7.37 13.99 -0.13
C PHE A 221 -7.41 12.53 -0.60
N GLY A 222 -8.01 11.63 0.19
CA GLY A 222 -8.26 10.24 -0.19
C GLY A 222 -7.00 9.42 -0.55
N GLY A 223 -7.19 8.27 -1.21
CA GLY A 223 -6.09 7.39 -1.65
C GLY A 223 -5.18 7.98 -2.73
N SER A 224 -5.57 9.08 -3.38
CA SER A 224 -4.67 9.82 -4.29
C SER A 224 -3.58 10.58 -3.52
N ALA A 225 -3.77 10.85 -2.24
CA ALA A 225 -2.73 11.42 -1.38
C ALA A 225 -1.83 10.38 -0.71
N SER A 226 -2.18 9.09 -0.70
CA SER A 226 -1.31 8.06 -0.09
C SER A 226 -0.08 7.71 -0.94
N GLY A 227 -0.03 8.17 -2.20
CA GLY A 227 1.02 7.81 -3.15
C GLY A 227 0.95 6.35 -3.63
N LEU A 228 -0.18 5.66 -3.42
CA LEU A 228 -0.35 4.24 -3.78
C LEU A 228 -0.90 4.03 -5.20
N ALA A 229 -1.60 5.01 -5.77
CA ALA A 229 -2.06 4.95 -7.16
C ALA A 229 -1.91 6.34 -7.79
N MET A 230 -1.18 6.41 -8.90
CA MET A 230 -0.79 7.66 -9.55
C MET A 230 -0.93 7.58 -11.06
N ALA A 231 -1.37 8.68 -11.65
CA ALA A 231 -1.22 8.90 -13.08
C ALA A 231 0.24 9.27 -13.36
N VAL A 232 0.89 8.53 -14.27
CA VAL A 232 2.29 8.77 -14.67
C VAL A 232 2.38 9.01 -16.16
N GLY A 233 3.35 9.81 -16.60
CA GLY A 233 3.61 10.03 -18.02
C GLY A 233 2.42 10.62 -18.82
N VAL A 234 1.48 11.29 -18.14
CA VAL A 234 0.36 11.99 -18.79
C VAL A 234 0.82 13.32 -19.40
N SER A 235 0.17 13.77 -20.47
CA SER A 235 0.52 15.01 -21.16
C SER A 235 0.10 16.28 -20.40
N ASP A 236 0.70 17.41 -20.77
CA ASP A 236 0.33 18.73 -20.21
C ASP A 236 -1.14 19.07 -20.48
N GLU A 237 -1.70 18.64 -21.62
CA GLU A 237 -3.11 18.82 -21.93
C GLU A 237 -4.02 18.03 -20.99
N VAL A 238 -3.65 16.80 -20.60
CA VAL A 238 -4.39 16.04 -19.58
C VAL A 238 -4.24 16.70 -18.21
N LEU A 239 -3.03 17.16 -17.85
CA LEU A 239 -2.78 17.86 -16.59
C LEU A 239 -3.63 19.12 -16.47
N ALA A 240 -3.85 19.86 -17.57
CA ALA A 240 -4.69 21.05 -17.59
C ALA A 240 -6.15 20.76 -17.20
N TYR A 241 -6.64 19.54 -17.42
CA TYR A 241 -8.00 19.13 -17.03
C TYR A 241 -8.10 18.58 -15.60
N ARG A 242 -6.99 18.40 -14.87
CA ARG A 242 -7.00 17.80 -13.52
C ARG A 242 -8.01 18.46 -12.60
N ALA A 243 -8.06 19.79 -12.55
CA ALA A 243 -9.01 20.51 -11.69
C ALA A 243 -10.48 20.22 -12.06
N THR A 244 -10.79 20.18 -13.36
CA THR A 244 -12.13 19.84 -13.87
C THR A 244 -12.48 18.39 -13.55
N ILE A 245 -11.54 17.45 -13.78
CA ILE A 245 -11.71 16.03 -13.44
C ILE A 245 -11.98 15.87 -11.95
N GLN A 246 -11.21 16.54 -11.08
CA GLN A 246 -11.40 16.49 -9.62
C GLN A 246 -12.77 17.00 -9.21
N GLN A 247 -13.19 18.16 -9.74
CA GLN A 247 -14.49 18.76 -9.42
C GLN A 247 -15.65 17.85 -9.84
N VAL A 248 -15.57 17.28 -11.05
CA VAL A 248 -16.61 16.40 -11.56
C VAL A 248 -16.58 15.05 -10.83
N ALA A 249 -15.40 14.49 -10.55
CA ALA A 249 -15.25 13.25 -9.80
C ALA A 249 -15.89 13.36 -8.41
N GLN A 250 -15.69 14.49 -7.72
CA GLN A 250 -16.32 14.77 -6.44
C GLN A 250 -17.85 14.76 -6.51
N LYS A 251 -18.42 15.32 -7.59
CA LYS A 251 -19.88 15.31 -7.79
C LYS A 251 -20.47 13.89 -7.84
N TYR A 252 -19.68 12.90 -8.26
CA TYR A 252 -20.12 11.52 -8.49
C TYR A 252 -19.52 10.50 -7.51
N GLY A 253 -18.82 10.94 -6.46
CA GLY A 253 -18.19 10.03 -5.48
C GLY A 253 -17.01 9.25 -6.06
N MET A 254 -16.29 9.85 -7.01
CA MET A 254 -15.18 9.26 -7.77
C MET A 254 -13.82 9.88 -7.40
N GLU A 255 -13.73 10.59 -6.27
CA GLU A 255 -12.54 11.34 -5.83
C GLU A 255 -11.31 10.44 -5.74
N ALA A 256 -11.49 9.18 -5.31
CA ALA A 256 -10.41 8.21 -5.20
C ALA A 256 -9.82 7.77 -6.56
N TYR A 257 -10.55 7.97 -7.66
CA TYR A 257 -10.20 7.50 -9.01
C TYR A 257 -9.69 8.61 -9.93
N VAL A 258 -9.39 9.81 -9.41
CA VAL A 258 -8.90 10.95 -10.22
C VAL A 258 -7.68 10.56 -11.08
N GLU A 259 -6.75 9.81 -10.49
CA GLU A 259 -5.55 9.35 -11.20
C GLU A 259 -5.89 8.34 -12.32
N LEU A 260 -6.86 7.45 -12.10
CA LEU A 260 -7.34 6.52 -13.12
C LEU A 260 -8.07 7.26 -14.25
N LEU A 261 -8.87 8.27 -13.91
CA LEU A 261 -9.58 9.12 -14.87
C LEU A 261 -8.62 9.88 -15.78
N MET A 262 -7.50 10.36 -15.23
CA MET A 262 -6.45 11.01 -16.02
C MET A 262 -5.74 10.01 -16.95
N ALA A 263 -5.49 8.78 -16.49
CA ALA A 263 -4.92 7.73 -17.33
C ALA A 263 -5.86 7.33 -18.49
N VAL A 264 -7.17 7.23 -18.22
CA VAL A 264 -8.19 7.01 -19.26
C VAL A 264 -8.20 8.17 -20.26
N MET A 265 -8.26 9.43 -19.79
CA MET A 265 -8.20 10.60 -20.69
C MET A 265 -6.93 10.60 -21.55
N MET A 266 -5.79 10.24 -20.95
CA MET A 266 -4.52 10.14 -21.66
C MET A 266 -4.60 9.12 -22.79
N GLN A 267 -5.21 7.96 -22.54
CA GLN A 267 -5.39 6.95 -23.57
C GLN A 267 -6.41 7.37 -24.65
N GLU A 268 -7.51 8.01 -24.26
CA GLU A 268 -8.59 8.38 -25.18
C GLU A 268 -8.19 9.46 -26.18
N SER A 269 -7.50 10.50 -25.72
CA SER A 269 -7.18 11.66 -26.56
C SER A 269 -5.81 12.28 -26.27
N GLY A 270 -5.18 11.92 -25.16
CA GLY A 270 -4.06 12.69 -24.62
C GLY A 270 -4.49 14.08 -24.18
N GLY A 271 -5.76 14.27 -23.78
CA GLY A 271 -6.33 15.55 -23.38
C GLY A 271 -6.65 16.51 -24.55
N ARG A 272 -6.64 16.02 -25.79
CA ARG A 272 -6.79 16.85 -27.00
C ARG A 272 -8.23 16.87 -27.51
N GLY A 273 -8.55 17.92 -28.26
CA GLY A 273 -9.86 18.08 -28.89
C GLY A 273 -10.96 18.51 -27.93
N SER A 274 -12.21 18.46 -28.41
CA SER A 274 -13.39 18.88 -27.65
C SER A 274 -14.09 17.74 -26.90
N ASP A 275 -13.68 16.50 -27.15
CA ASP A 275 -14.17 15.29 -26.49
C ASP A 275 -12.99 14.51 -25.85
N PRO A 276 -12.33 15.08 -24.83
CA PRO A 276 -11.10 14.51 -24.27
C PRO A 276 -11.25 13.11 -23.64
N MET A 277 -12.46 12.73 -23.22
CA MET A 277 -12.75 11.38 -22.72
C MET A 277 -13.33 10.44 -23.81
N GLN A 278 -13.44 10.90 -25.06
CA GLN A 278 -14.11 10.20 -26.17
C GLN A 278 -15.49 9.62 -25.77
N ALA A 279 -16.26 10.42 -25.04
CA ALA A 279 -17.51 9.97 -24.42
C ALA A 279 -18.74 10.21 -25.31
N ALA A 280 -18.58 10.75 -26.52
CA ALA A 280 -19.71 11.09 -27.40
C ALA A 280 -20.61 9.90 -27.74
N GLU A 281 -20.03 8.71 -27.93
CA GLU A 281 -20.78 7.51 -28.29
C GLU A 281 -21.45 6.84 -27.07
N GLY A 282 -21.05 7.22 -25.85
CA GLY A 282 -21.52 6.68 -24.59
C GLY A 282 -22.99 6.95 -24.27
N GLY A 283 -23.58 6.09 -23.44
CA GLY A 283 -24.96 6.19 -22.99
C GLY A 283 -25.25 7.39 -22.07
N PHE A 284 -24.25 7.94 -21.38
CA PHE A 284 -24.39 9.15 -20.55
C PHE A 284 -24.37 10.45 -21.35
N ASN A 285 -23.98 10.42 -22.63
CA ASN A 285 -24.17 11.58 -23.51
C ASN A 285 -25.66 11.74 -23.86
N LYS A 286 -26.31 12.79 -23.35
CA LYS A 286 -27.70 13.17 -23.64
C LYS A 286 -27.85 14.44 -24.48
N LYS A 287 -26.74 15.10 -24.84
CA LYS A 287 -26.74 16.46 -25.41
C LYS A 287 -26.23 16.52 -26.84
N TYR A 288 -25.21 15.73 -27.17
CA TYR A 288 -24.54 15.75 -28.47
C TYR A 288 -24.82 14.47 -29.27
N PRO A 289 -24.66 14.49 -30.60
CA PRO A 289 -24.82 13.29 -31.42
C PRO A 289 -23.88 12.15 -30.98
N HIS A 290 -24.36 10.91 -31.03
CA HIS A 290 -23.57 9.71 -30.75
C HIS A 290 -22.74 9.31 -31.97
N VAL A 291 -21.73 10.13 -32.27
CA VAL A 291 -20.74 9.91 -33.32
C VAL A 291 -19.35 10.22 -32.76
N PRO A 292 -18.27 9.64 -33.30
CA PRO A 292 -16.91 9.95 -32.87
C PRO A 292 -16.63 11.45 -32.86
N ASN A 293 -16.10 11.98 -31.74
CA ASN A 293 -15.86 13.41 -31.50
C ASN A 293 -17.11 14.31 -31.61
N GLY A 294 -18.31 13.76 -31.38
CA GLY A 294 -19.57 14.50 -31.45
C GLY A 294 -19.76 15.55 -30.34
N ILE A 295 -19.07 15.39 -29.20
CA ILE A 295 -19.10 16.36 -28.10
C ILE A 295 -18.18 17.54 -28.42
N THR A 296 -18.73 18.76 -28.35
CA THR A 296 -17.98 20.01 -28.57
C THR A 296 -17.64 20.77 -27.28
N ASP A 297 -17.96 20.18 -26.13
CA ASP A 297 -17.78 20.76 -24.79
C ASP A 297 -16.91 19.83 -23.93
N PRO A 298 -15.62 20.16 -23.71
CA PRO A 298 -14.70 19.32 -22.97
C PRO A 298 -15.14 19.00 -21.53
N ALA A 299 -15.77 19.95 -20.83
CA ALA A 299 -16.22 19.72 -19.46
C ALA A 299 -17.38 18.71 -19.43
N TYR A 300 -18.25 18.78 -20.42
CA TYR A 300 -19.33 17.81 -20.60
C TYR A 300 -18.82 16.43 -21.02
N SER A 301 -17.79 16.37 -21.88
CA SER A 301 -17.09 15.10 -22.19
C SER A 301 -16.52 14.45 -20.91
N ILE A 302 -15.86 15.24 -20.05
CA ILE A 302 -15.35 14.78 -18.76
C ILE A 302 -16.47 14.24 -17.85
N GLU A 303 -17.60 14.94 -17.79
CA GLU A 303 -18.77 14.51 -17.03
C GLU A 303 -19.40 13.22 -17.54
N CYS A 304 -19.54 13.06 -18.86
CA CYS A 304 -20.00 11.81 -19.45
C CYS A 304 -19.00 10.67 -19.19
N GLY A 305 -17.71 10.89 -19.47
CA GLY A 305 -16.67 9.89 -19.27
C GLY A 305 -16.54 9.42 -17.82
N ILE A 306 -16.62 10.32 -16.84
CA ILE A 306 -16.61 9.95 -15.41
C ILE A 306 -17.80 9.06 -15.05
N GLN A 307 -18.99 9.37 -15.56
CA GLN A 307 -20.18 8.55 -15.30
C GLN A 307 -20.10 7.17 -15.98
N GLU A 308 -19.59 7.11 -17.22
CA GLU A 308 -19.34 5.85 -17.92
C GLU A 308 -18.35 4.98 -17.13
N LEU A 309 -17.20 5.54 -16.73
CA LEU A 309 -16.18 4.79 -15.99
C LEU A 309 -16.68 4.39 -14.61
N LYS A 310 -17.39 5.27 -13.90
CA LYS A 310 -18.02 4.93 -12.61
C LYS A 310 -18.98 3.76 -12.77
N TYR A 311 -19.86 3.80 -13.78
CA TYR A 311 -20.80 2.72 -14.03
C TYR A 311 -20.09 1.40 -14.31
N ALA A 312 -19.01 1.44 -15.10
CA ALA A 312 -18.18 0.27 -15.36
C ALA A 312 -17.50 -0.26 -14.09
N LEU A 313 -16.96 0.62 -13.24
CA LEU A 313 -16.32 0.25 -11.97
C LEU A 313 -17.31 -0.36 -10.97
N ASP A 314 -18.49 0.26 -10.81
CA ASP A 314 -19.56 -0.26 -9.96
C ASP A 314 -20.00 -1.65 -10.45
N LYS A 315 -20.21 -1.80 -11.76
CA LYS A 315 -20.67 -3.05 -12.37
C LYS A 315 -19.61 -4.15 -12.30
N ALA A 316 -18.33 -3.79 -12.40
CA ALA A 316 -17.23 -4.72 -12.18
C ALA A 316 -17.07 -5.12 -10.70
N GLY A 317 -17.73 -4.43 -9.76
CA GLY A 317 -17.60 -4.67 -8.32
C GLY A 317 -16.28 -4.13 -7.76
N CYS A 318 -15.77 -3.04 -8.33
CA CYS A 318 -14.50 -2.44 -7.91
C CYS A 318 -14.57 -1.89 -6.49
N THR A 319 -13.57 -2.23 -5.67
CA THR A 319 -13.52 -1.89 -4.23
C THR A 319 -12.66 -0.67 -3.91
N GLY A 320 -11.85 -0.21 -4.87
CA GLY A 320 -11.00 0.96 -4.70
C GLY A 320 -10.07 1.22 -5.89
N PRO A 321 -9.28 2.32 -5.86
CA PRO A 321 -8.39 2.70 -6.96
C PRO A 321 -7.20 1.75 -7.17
N THR A 322 -6.98 0.81 -6.27
CA THR A 322 -5.89 -0.17 -6.30
C THR A 322 -6.36 -1.58 -6.70
N ASP A 323 -7.67 -1.78 -6.91
CA ASP A 323 -8.29 -3.06 -7.28
C ASP A 323 -8.07 -3.35 -8.78
N LEU A 324 -6.82 -3.68 -9.14
CA LEU A 324 -6.42 -3.82 -10.54
C LEU A 324 -7.27 -4.82 -11.31
N ASP A 325 -7.70 -5.92 -10.69
CA ASP A 325 -8.43 -6.95 -11.41
C ASP A 325 -9.85 -6.49 -11.79
N ARG A 326 -10.55 -5.79 -10.88
CA ARG A 326 -11.83 -5.16 -11.21
C ARG A 326 -11.67 -3.91 -12.07
N ILE A 327 -10.58 -3.16 -11.91
CA ILE A 327 -10.26 -2.01 -12.76
C ILE A 327 -10.00 -2.46 -14.20
N LYS A 328 -9.22 -3.52 -14.45
CA LYS A 328 -8.99 -4.06 -15.81
C LYS A 328 -10.32 -4.43 -16.48
N LEU A 329 -11.21 -5.09 -15.74
CA LEU A 329 -12.56 -5.42 -16.21
C LEU A 329 -13.39 -4.18 -16.53
N ALA A 330 -13.38 -3.18 -15.64
CA ALA A 330 -14.09 -1.92 -15.83
C ALA A 330 -13.53 -1.12 -17.01
N LEU A 331 -12.21 -1.05 -17.18
CA LEU A 331 -11.54 -0.37 -18.29
C LEU A 331 -11.91 -0.99 -19.63
N GLN A 332 -11.90 -2.33 -19.73
CA GLN A 332 -12.35 -2.97 -20.96
C GLN A 332 -13.87 -2.79 -21.16
N GLY A 333 -14.65 -2.71 -20.09
CA GLY A 333 -16.06 -2.33 -20.13
C GLY A 333 -16.31 -0.87 -20.53
N TYR A 334 -15.37 0.04 -20.27
CA TYR A 334 -15.39 1.40 -20.79
C TYR A 334 -15.15 1.40 -22.31
N ASN A 335 -14.17 0.62 -22.77
CA ASN A 335 -13.79 0.53 -24.19
C ASN A 335 -14.82 -0.21 -25.08
N TYR A 336 -15.36 -1.33 -24.62
CA TYR A 336 -16.32 -2.16 -25.37
C TYR A 336 -17.78 -1.90 -25.00
N GLY A 337 -18.01 -1.04 -24.01
CA GLY A 337 -19.32 -0.90 -23.37
C GLY A 337 -19.56 -1.97 -22.31
N SER A 338 -20.44 -1.63 -21.36
CA SER A 338 -20.68 -2.40 -20.14
C SER A 338 -21.22 -3.82 -20.33
N GLY A 339 -21.65 -4.19 -21.54
CA GLY A 339 -22.06 -5.55 -21.88
C GLY A 339 -20.89 -6.55 -21.87
N TYR A 340 -19.65 -6.08 -22.05
CA TYR A 340 -18.46 -6.90 -21.89
C TYR A 340 -18.29 -7.41 -20.45
N ILE A 341 -18.65 -6.59 -19.46
CA ILE A 341 -18.46 -6.91 -18.04
C ILE A 341 -19.25 -8.16 -17.66
N ASP A 342 -20.55 -8.21 -18.00
CA ASP A 342 -21.39 -9.38 -17.70
C ASP A 342 -20.87 -10.63 -18.42
N TRP A 343 -20.51 -10.48 -19.70
CA TRP A 343 -20.03 -11.58 -20.53
C TRP A 343 -18.72 -12.17 -19.99
N ALA A 344 -17.76 -11.34 -19.60
CA ALA A 344 -16.47 -11.78 -19.08
C ALA A 344 -16.61 -12.38 -17.67
N MET A 345 -17.52 -11.84 -16.84
CA MET A 345 -17.85 -12.39 -15.52
C MET A 345 -18.49 -13.78 -15.61
N GLU A 346 -19.43 -13.99 -16.54
CA GLU A 346 -20.09 -15.29 -16.73
C GLU A 346 -19.12 -16.34 -17.28
N ARG A 347 -18.22 -15.93 -18.18
CA ARG A 347 -17.32 -16.85 -18.88
C ARG A 347 -16.13 -17.28 -18.02
N ASP A 348 -15.41 -16.34 -17.41
CA ASP A 348 -14.13 -16.61 -16.72
C ASP A 348 -13.99 -15.86 -15.39
N GLY A 349 -15.07 -15.29 -14.85
CA GLY A 349 -15.07 -14.62 -13.54
C GLY A 349 -14.43 -13.23 -13.51
N GLY A 350 -14.02 -12.69 -14.66
CA GLY A 350 -13.43 -11.36 -14.76
C GLY A 350 -12.65 -11.11 -16.06
N TYR A 351 -11.77 -10.11 -16.03
CA TYR A 351 -10.94 -9.75 -17.17
C TYR A 351 -9.83 -10.76 -17.43
N THR A 352 -9.66 -11.14 -18.69
CA THR A 352 -8.45 -11.78 -19.23
C THR A 352 -8.13 -11.17 -20.59
N LYS A 353 -6.87 -11.21 -21.04
CA LYS A 353 -6.49 -10.70 -22.37
C LYS A 353 -7.19 -11.51 -23.47
N GLU A 354 -7.34 -12.81 -23.24
CA GLU A 354 -8.06 -13.74 -24.10
C GLU A 354 -9.53 -13.34 -24.24
N ASN A 355 -10.18 -12.91 -23.16
CA ASN A 355 -11.57 -12.44 -23.19
C ASN A 355 -11.73 -11.16 -23.97
N ALA A 356 -10.80 -10.20 -23.84
CA ALA A 356 -10.83 -8.98 -24.65
C ALA A 356 -10.75 -9.31 -26.15
N ILE A 357 -9.83 -10.20 -26.54
CA ILE A 357 -9.67 -10.65 -27.93
C ILE A 357 -10.93 -11.35 -28.43
N ALA A 358 -11.41 -12.36 -27.69
CA ALA A 358 -12.55 -13.17 -28.08
C ALA A 358 -13.85 -12.35 -28.18
N TYR A 359 -14.06 -11.39 -27.27
CA TYR A 359 -15.22 -10.51 -27.34
C TYR A 359 -15.18 -9.63 -28.59
N SER A 360 -14.04 -9.00 -28.87
CA SER A 360 -13.90 -8.17 -30.08
C SER A 360 -14.14 -8.98 -31.36
N ASP A 361 -13.58 -10.18 -31.49
CA ASP A 361 -13.80 -11.05 -32.66
C ASP A 361 -15.26 -11.48 -32.79
N MET A 362 -15.92 -11.80 -31.67
CA MET A 362 -17.36 -12.10 -31.64
C MET A 362 -18.20 -10.89 -32.08
N MET A 363 -17.83 -9.67 -31.68
CA MET A 363 -18.54 -8.45 -32.09
C MET A 363 -18.33 -8.18 -33.58
N CYS A 364 -17.13 -8.37 -34.11
CA CYS A 364 -16.83 -8.24 -35.53
C CYS A 364 -17.57 -9.26 -36.41
N ALA A 365 -17.85 -10.46 -35.90
CA ALA A 365 -18.58 -11.49 -36.62
C ALA A 365 -20.10 -11.24 -36.71
N ARG A 366 -20.63 -10.20 -36.05
CA ARG A 366 -22.06 -9.88 -36.09
C ARG A 366 -22.49 -9.44 -37.50
N PRO A 367 -23.65 -9.88 -38.00
CA PRO A 367 -24.13 -9.52 -39.35
C PRO A 367 -24.24 -8.01 -39.61
N ASN A 368 -24.44 -7.22 -38.54
CA ASN A 368 -24.65 -5.77 -38.60
C ASN A 368 -23.38 -4.97 -38.21
N TRP A 369 -22.22 -5.61 -38.09
CA TRP A 369 -20.95 -4.95 -37.86
C TRP A 369 -20.10 -5.03 -39.13
N HIS A 370 -19.73 -3.87 -39.69
CA HIS A 370 -19.09 -3.79 -41.00
C HIS A 370 -17.58 -3.53 -40.93
N TYR A 371 -17.01 -3.52 -39.73
CA TYR A 371 -15.59 -3.25 -39.50
C TYR A 371 -14.87 -4.53 -39.05
N ASP A 372 -13.58 -4.63 -39.36
CA ASP A 372 -12.69 -5.70 -38.91
C ASP A 372 -12.22 -5.52 -37.45
N ARG A 373 -12.57 -4.39 -36.84
CA ARG A 373 -12.21 -4.02 -35.47
C ARG A 373 -13.45 -3.64 -34.66
N TYR A 374 -13.47 -4.07 -33.40
CA TYR A 374 -14.40 -3.63 -32.37
C TYR A 374 -13.57 -3.21 -31.14
N GLY A 375 -13.57 -1.92 -30.84
CA GLY A 375 -12.73 -1.25 -29.83
C GLY A 375 -11.24 -1.62 -29.90
N ASP A 376 -10.57 -1.58 -28.76
CA ASP A 376 -9.14 -1.86 -28.61
C ASP A 376 -8.93 -3.09 -27.71
N LYS A 377 -8.33 -4.14 -28.29
CA LYS A 377 -8.04 -5.42 -27.61
C LYS A 377 -6.97 -5.27 -26.54
N GLU A 378 -6.15 -4.23 -26.60
CA GLU A 378 -5.05 -3.95 -25.67
C GLU A 378 -5.34 -2.73 -24.79
N TYR A 379 -6.59 -2.26 -24.77
CA TYR A 379 -7.00 -1.03 -24.09
C TYR A 379 -6.56 -0.97 -22.64
N VAL A 380 -6.70 -2.07 -21.91
CA VAL A 380 -6.27 -2.19 -20.52
C VAL A 380 -4.77 -1.93 -20.36
N GLU A 381 -3.92 -2.56 -21.18
CA GLU A 381 -2.47 -2.34 -21.14
C GLU A 381 -2.12 -0.89 -21.51
N HIS A 382 -2.85 -0.33 -22.48
CA HIS A 382 -2.64 1.04 -22.93
C HIS A 382 -3.08 2.12 -21.92
N VAL A 383 -4.11 1.87 -21.10
CA VAL A 383 -4.47 2.77 -20.00
C VAL A 383 -3.51 2.58 -18.83
N LEU A 384 -3.24 1.32 -18.45
CA LEU A 384 -2.45 1.02 -17.25
C LEU A 384 -0.98 1.44 -17.36
N ARG A 385 -0.43 1.65 -18.56
CA ARG A 385 0.90 2.30 -18.71
C ARG A 385 0.96 3.71 -18.12
N TYR A 386 -0.18 4.39 -18.03
CA TYR A 386 -0.31 5.72 -17.43
C TYR A 386 -0.90 5.67 -16.01
N TYR A 387 -1.24 4.48 -15.51
CA TYR A 387 -1.82 4.29 -14.18
C TYR A 387 -0.95 3.36 -13.36
N GLN A 388 0.02 3.94 -12.65
CA GLN A 388 0.88 3.18 -11.76
C GLN A 388 0.23 3.11 -10.39
N ILE A 389 -0.12 1.90 -9.99
CA ILE A 389 -0.23 1.59 -8.58
C ILE A 389 1.19 1.33 -8.11
N THR A 390 1.61 2.01 -7.04
CA THR A 390 2.87 1.79 -6.36
C THR A 390 2.77 0.40 -5.75
N ASN A 391 3.13 -0.58 -6.58
CA ASN A 391 2.88 -1.97 -6.33
C ASN A 391 4.11 -2.53 -5.62
N THR A 392 3.95 -2.83 -4.34
CA THR A 392 4.85 -3.63 -3.49
C THR A 392 4.93 -5.09 -3.97
N GLY A 393 5.25 -5.34 -5.25
CA GLY A 393 5.70 -6.65 -5.77
C GLY A 393 4.80 -7.88 -5.55
N GLY A 394 3.55 -7.72 -5.12
CA GLY A 394 2.66 -8.80 -4.72
C GLY A 394 1.61 -9.16 -5.78
N SER A 395 1.34 -10.45 -5.94
CA SER A 395 0.13 -10.94 -6.61
C SER A 395 -1.00 -10.93 -5.58
N TYR A 396 -2.00 -10.05 -5.75
CA TYR A 396 -3.13 -9.90 -4.83
C TYR A 396 -4.36 -10.65 -5.36
N PRO A 397 -4.65 -11.89 -4.94
CA PRO A 397 -5.96 -12.46 -5.17
C PRO A 397 -7.01 -11.75 -4.32
N ALA A 398 -8.17 -11.46 -4.90
CA ALA A 398 -9.36 -11.10 -4.13
C ALA A 398 -9.59 -12.16 -3.03
N ASN A 399 -9.69 -11.72 -1.77
CA ASN A 399 -9.78 -12.53 -0.54
C ASN A 399 -8.45 -13.00 0.08
N GLY A 400 -7.30 -12.49 -0.35
CA GLY A 400 -6.00 -12.88 0.20
C GLY A 400 -5.66 -14.35 -0.07
N MET A 401 -4.65 -14.86 0.63
CA MET A 401 -4.26 -16.26 0.55
C MET A 401 -5.45 -17.16 0.89
N GLN A 402 -5.66 -18.21 0.08
CA GLN A 402 -6.73 -19.20 0.25
C GLN A 402 -6.41 -20.18 1.39
N ILE A 403 -6.18 -19.63 2.58
CA ILE A 403 -5.87 -20.37 3.79
C ILE A 403 -7.17 -20.95 4.33
N PRO A 404 -7.27 -22.28 4.55
CA PRO A 404 -8.46 -22.88 5.13
C PRO A 404 -8.73 -22.28 6.52
N HIS A 405 -10.01 -22.10 6.85
CA HIS A 405 -10.40 -21.60 8.16
C HIS A 405 -10.81 -22.76 9.06
N TYR A 406 -10.12 -22.90 10.19
CA TYR A 406 -10.44 -23.88 11.22
C TYR A 406 -10.84 -23.17 12.50
N LEU A 407 -11.98 -23.57 13.09
CA LEU A 407 -12.44 -23.08 14.37
C LEU A 407 -11.95 -24.03 15.47
N GLN A 408 -11.26 -23.48 16.48
CA GLN A 408 -10.76 -24.29 17.60
C GLN A 408 -11.92 -24.91 18.40
N THR A 409 -13.09 -24.26 18.41
CA THR A 409 -14.31 -24.69 19.09
C THR A 409 -14.85 -26.02 18.56
N ASP A 410 -14.58 -26.35 17.30
CA ASP A 410 -15.03 -27.61 16.67
C ASP A 410 -14.31 -28.83 17.27
N TYR A 411 -13.20 -28.61 17.98
CA TYR A 411 -12.34 -29.66 18.53
C TYR A 411 -12.40 -29.73 20.06
N GLY A 412 -13.54 -29.39 20.65
CA GLY A 412 -13.73 -29.34 22.11
C GLY A 412 -13.51 -30.67 22.86
N ASN A 413 -13.57 -31.80 22.15
CA ASN A 413 -13.37 -33.14 22.72
C ASN A 413 -11.89 -33.59 22.72
N ILE A 414 -10.98 -32.81 22.14
CA ILE A 414 -9.58 -33.19 21.98
C ILE A 414 -8.74 -32.51 23.06
N PRO A 415 -8.09 -33.27 23.96
CA PRO A 415 -7.30 -32.69 25.05
C PRO A 415 -6.11 -31.87 24.55
N TYR A 416 -5.91 -30.70 25.15
CA TYR A 416 -4.69 -29.90 24.96
C TYR A 416 -4.42 -29.06 26.22
N GLY A 417 -3.25 -29.26 26.82
CA GLY A 417 -2.87 -28.65 28.08
C GLY A 417 -3.77 -29.05 29.25
N GLY A 418 -4.23 -28.05 30.02
CA GLY A 418 -5.19 -28.24 31.12
C GLY A 418 -6.67 -28.28 30.69
N GLY A 419 -6.95 -28.26 29.39
CA GLY A 419 -8.30 -28.24 28.84
C GLY A 419 -8.37 -28.98 27.50
N SER A 420 -8.97 -28.36 26.49
CA SER A 420 -9.08 -28.90 25.14
C SER A 420 -8.57 -27.92 24.08
N ILE A 421 -8.53 -28.34 22.82
CA ILE A 421 -8.25 -27.44 21.69
C ILE A 421 -9.22 -26.25 21.69
N ALA A 422 -10.50 -26.47 22.03
CA ALA A 422 -11.46 -25.37 22.11
C ALA A 422 -11.11 -24.32 23.17
N SER A 423 -10.52 -24.69 24.30
CA SER A 423 -10.20 -23.75 25.37
C SER A 423 -8.82 -23.09 25.22
N SER A 424 -7.86 -23.81 24.64
CA SER A 424 -6.44 -23.46 24.74
C SER A 424 -5.67 -23.59 23.42
N GLY A 425 -6.34 -23.95 22.33
CA GLY A 425 -5.73 -24.39 21.08
C GLY A 425 -5.56 -23.33 20.01
N CYS A 426 -5.74 -22.02 20.30
CA CYS A 426 -5.64 -20.97 19.28
C CYS A 426 -4.32 -20.99 18.50
N GLY A 427 -3.20 -21.33 19.15
CA GLY A 427 -1.89 -21.50 18.52
C GLY A 427 -1.84 -22.67 17.52
N PRO A 428 -2.04 -23.93 17.96
CA PRO A 428 -2.10 -25.10 17.08
C PRO A 428 -3.15 -24.99 15.97
N THR A 429 -4.32 -24.41 16.25
CA THR A 429 -5.35 -24.16 15.24
C THR A 429 -4.89 -23.14 14.20
N SER A 430 -4.26 -22.04 14.62
CA SER A 430 -3.67 -21.05 13.69
C SER A 430 -2.57 -21.65 12.82
N PHE A 431 -1.70 -22.46 13.41
CA PHE A 431 -0.65 -23.15 12.66
C PHE A 431 -1.21 -24.16 11.67
N ALA A 432 -2.20 -24.98 12.06
CA ALA A 432 -2.85 -25.96 11.18
C ALA A 432 -3.45 -25.32 9.91
N MET A 433 -4.03 -24.12 10.04
CA MET A 433 -4.51 -23.33 8.90
C MET A 433 -3.37 -23.00 7.91
N ILE A 434 -2.27 -22.41 8.41
CA ILE A 434 -1.11 -22.04 7.59
C ILE A 434 -0.42 -23.27 6.99
N ALA A 435 -0.20 -24.31 7.79
CA ALA A 435 0.47 -25.53 7.36
C ALA A 435 -0.32 -26.23 6.25
N SER A 436 -1.66 -26.22 6.34
CA SER A 436 -2.51 -26.78 5.29
C SER A 436 -2.39 -26.03 3.97
N TYR A 437 -2.32 -24.70 4.06
CA TYR A 437 -2.15 -23.84 2.89
C TYR A 437 -0.78 -24.05 2.21
N LEU A 438 0.31 -23.99 2.98
CA LEU A 438 1.69 -24.04 2.46
C LEU A 438 2.02 -25.41 1.89
N THR A 439 1.63 -26.49 2.58
CA THR A 439 1.95 -27.86 2.13
C THR A 439 1.00 -28.37 1.04
N GLY A 440 -0.18 -27.76 0.90
CA GLY A 440 -1.26 -28.27 0.05
C GLY A 440 -1.92 -29.56 0.57
N ASN A 441 -1.56 -30.02 1.77
CA ASN A 441 -2.16 -31.17 2.44
C ASN A 441 -3.11 -30.71 3.54
N THR A 442 -4.15 -31.48 3.85
CA THR A 442 -5.01 -31.18 5.01
C THR A 442 -4.28 -31.53 6.30
N ILE A 443 -3.84 -30.51 7.05
CA ILE A 443 -3.26 -30.63 8.39
C ILE A 443 -4.24 -30.00 9.38
N THR A 444 -4.92 -30.83 10.17
CA THR A 444 -5.97 -30.36 11.08
C THR A 444 -5.39 -29.93 12.45
N PRO A 445 -6.11 -29.14 13.26
CA PRO A 445 -5.70 -28.85 14.64
C PRO A 445 -5.40 -30.10 15.50
N PRO A 446 -6.18 -31.21 15.41
CA PRO A 446 -5.81 -32.49 16.00
C PRO A 446 -4.42 -32.99 15.59
N ASP A 447 -4.05 -32.91 14.30
CA ASP A 447 -2.76 -33.39 13.81
C ASP A 447 -1.61 -32.55 14.37
N ALA A 448 -1.79 -31.24 14.39
CA ALA A 448 -0.84 -30.28 14.94
C ALA A 448 -0.60 -30.49 16.45
N VAL A 449 -1.65 -30.89 17.20
CA VAL A 449 -1.56 -31.24 18.62
C VAL A 449 -1.02 -32.65 18.84
N ALA A 450 -1.38 -33.63 18.02
CA ALA A 450 -0.92 -35.00 18.14
C ALA A 450 0.60 -35.11 18.00
N TRP A 451 1.20 -34.30 17.13
CA TRP A 451 2.65 -34.22 16.99
C TRP A 451 3.34 -33.71 18.27
N CYS A 452 2.87 -32.61 18.85
CA CYS A 452 3.57 -31.96 19.97
C CYS A 452 3.15 -32.45 21.36
N GLY A 453 1.97 -33.09 21.46
CA GLY A 453 1.27 -33.30 22.72
C GLY A 453 1.17 -32.00 23.52
N ASN A 454 1.55 -32.04 24.79
CA ASN A 454 1.57 -30.87 25.68
C ASN A 454 2.94 -30.17 25.77
N SER A 455 3.93 -30.58 24.95
CA SER A 455 5.32 -30.10 25.08
C SER A 455 5.47 -28.59 24.85
N TYR A 456 4.54 -27.99 24.09
CA TYR A 456 4.51 -26.56 23.81
C TYR A 456 3.31 -25.85 24.47
N TYR A 457 2.61 -26.52 25.38
CA TYR A 457 1.55 -25.89 26.15
C TYR A 457 2.14 -25.02 27.28
N LYS A 458 1.71 -23.77 27.36
CA LYS A 458 2.04 -22.83 28.42
C LYS A 458 0.83 -22.67 29.36
N PRO A 459 0.90 -23.19 30.60
CA PRO A 459 -0.21 -23.10 31.56
C PRO A 459 -0.75 -21.69 31.73
N GLY A 460 -2.06 -21.52 31.58
CA GLY A 460 -2.77 -20.25 31.74
C GLY A 460 -2.56 -19.24 30.59
N VAL A 461 -1.80 -19.60 29.55
CA VAL A 461 -1.49 -18.70 28.43
C VAL A 461 -1.82 -19.33 27.07
N GLY A 462 -1.76 -20.66 26.93
CA GLY A 462 -2.03 -21.38 25.68
C GLY A 462 -0.78 -22.04 25.14
N THR A 463 -0.14 -21.47 24.13
CA THR A 463 0.97 -22.09 23.39
C THR A 463 2.25 -21.25 23.48
N TYR A 464 3.40 -21.89 23.69
CA TYR A 464 4.71 -21.24 23.67
C TYR A 464 5.07 -20.74 22.27
N TRP A 465 5.72 -19.58 22.17
CA TRP A 465 6.14 -18.99 20.91
C TRP A 465 7.11 -19.85 20.11
N SER A 466 7.96 -20.64 20.79
CA SER A 466 8.89 -21.59 20.16
C SER A 466 8.18 -22.70 19.38
N TYR A 467 6.87 -22.87 19.57
CA TYR A 467 6.06 -23.82 18.82
C TYR A 467 6.11 -23.61 17.31
N PHE A 468 6.00 -22.36 16.84
CA PHE A 468 5.78 -22.11 15.40
C PHE A 468 6.94 -22.54 14.53
N GLN A 469 8.18 -22.21 14.90
CA GLN A 469 9.36 -22.67 14.15
C GLN A 469 9.52 -24.20 14.24
N ALA A 470 9.30 -24.79 15.42
CA ALA A 470 9.44 -26.24 15.59
C ALA A 470 8.39 -27.01 14.77
N ALA A 471 7.15 -26.52 14.75
CA ALA A 471 6.06 -27.09 13.98
C ALA A 471 6.31 -26.91 12.48
N ALA A 472 6.74 -25.73 12.03
CA ALA A 472 7.08 -25.48 10.63
C ALA A 472 8.16 -26.43 10.12
N SER A 473 9.22 -26.67 10.91
CA SER A 473 10.27 -27.64 10.57
C SER A 473 9.77 -29.08 10.49
N HIS A 474 8.80 -29.48 11.33
CA HIS A 474 8.24 -30.82 11.30
C HIS A 474 7.31 -31.05 10.10
N PHE A 475 6.41 -30.11 9.83
CA PHE A 475 5.38 -30.24 8.79
C PHE A 475 5.85 -29.75 7.41
N GLY A 476 7.09 -29.29 7.27
CA GLY A 476 7.66 -28.86 5.99
C GLY A 476 7.17 -27.49 5.51
N CYS A 477 6.94 -26.56 6.43
CA CYS A 477 6.44 -25.20 6.15
C CYS A 477 7.56 -24.13 6.04
N GLY A 478 8.82 -24.56 5.89
CA GLY A 478 9.95 -23.64 5.75
C GLY A 478 10.39 -22.97 7.05
N SER A 479 11.01 -21.79 6.90
CA SER A 479 11.48 -20.97 8.02
C SER A 479 10.38 -20.05 8.55
N VAL A 480 10.52 -19.66 9.82
CA VAL A 480 9.58 -18.76 10.50
C VAL A 480 10.34 -17.57 11.05
N THR A 481 10.05 -16.39 10.52
CA THR A 481 10.65 -15.13 10.99
C THR A 481 9.75 -14.52 12.06
N GLN A 482 10.25 -14.40 13.29
CA GLN A 482 9.56 -13.69 14.35
C GLN A 482 9.87 -12.19 14.28
N THR A 483 8.83 -11.35 14.34
CA THR A 483 8.98 -9.89 14.37
C THR A 483 7.95 -9.25 15.28
N SER A 484 8.20 -8.02 15.72
CA SER A 484 7.20 -7.14 16.35
C SER A 484 6.81 -5.96 15.46
N ASN A 485 7.38 -5.86 14.26
CA ASN A 485 7.18 -4.72 13.35
C ASN A 485 5.98 -4.97 12.44
N ALA A 486 4.94 -4.13 12.57
CA ALA A 486 3.73 -4.19 11.75
C ALA A 486 3.99 -3.99 10.25
N ASN A 487 4.99 -3.19 9.88
CA ASN A 487 5.31 -2.92 8.48
C ASN A 487 5.97 -4.13 7.82
N THR A 488 6.87 -4.83 8.53
CA THR A 488 7.43 -6.11 8.06
C THR A 488 6.31 -7.13 7.83
N VAL A 489 5.29 -7.12 8.67
CA VAL A 489 4.12 -8.00 8.51
C VAL A 489 3.27 -7.60 7.32
N LEU A 490 2.98 -6.31 7.11
CA LEU A 490 2.25 -5.83 5.94
C LEU A 490 2.98 -6.18 4.64
N GLN A 491 4.31 -6.01 4.62
CA GLN A 491 5.14 -6.39 3.48
C GLN A 491 5.05 -7.90 3.24
N ALA A 492 5.29 -8.72 4.26
CA ALA A 492 5.20 -10.17 4.14
C ALA A 492 3.83 -10.63 3.61
N LEU A 493 2.75 -10.07 4.15
CA LEU A 493 1.39 -10.38 3.69
C LEU A 493 1.15 -9.95 2.24
N SER A 494 1.74 -8.84 1.78
CA SER A 494 1.69 -8.41 0.39
C SER A 494 2.49 -9.33 -0.55
N GLU A 495 3.55 -9.97 -0.04
CA GLU A 495 4.39 -10.92 -0.79
C GLU A 495 3.83 -12.36 -0.81
N GLY A 496 2.65 -12.58 -0.20
CA GLY A 496 2.00 -13.88 -0.10
C GLY A 496 2.56 -14.77 1.02
N CYS A 497 3.21 -14.18 2.02
CA CYS A 497 3.69 -14.88 3.21
C CYS A 497 2.62 -14.83 4.31
N PRO A 498 2.06 -15.97 4.76
CA PRO A 498 1.06 -15.98 5.81
C PRO A 498 1.68 -15.68 7.18
N VAL A 499 0.91 -15.04 8.06
CA VAL A 499 1.43 -14.55 9.35
C VAL A 499 0.53 -14.98 10.50
N ILE A 500 1.11 -15.44 11.61
CA ILE A 500 0.40 -15.57 12.89
C ILE A 500 0.68 -14.34 13.74
N SER A 501 -0.36 -13.75 14.32
CA SER A 501 -0.26 -12.63 15.26
C SER A 501 -0.65 -13.04 16.67
N SER A 502 0.18 -12.72 17.66
CA SER A 502 -0.16 -12.85 19.09
C SER A 502 -0.86 -11.59 19.56
N GLN A 503 -2.07 -11.73 20.08
CA GLN A 503 -2.95 -10.65 20.51
C GLN A 503 -3.10 -10.66 22.04
N ARG A 504 -3.02 -9.47 22.66
CA ARG A 504 -3.43 -9.21 24.05
C ARG A 504 -4.91 -8.80 24.09
N ALA A 505 -5.42 -8.55 25.29
CA ALA A 505 -6.81 -8.15 25.48
C ALA A 505 -7.18 -6.90 24.65
N GLY A 506 -8.28 -6.98 23.90
CA GLY A 506 -8.88 -5.93 23.07
C GLY A 506 -9.86 -6.50 22.04
N LEU A 507 -9.74 -6.10 20.77
CA LEU A 507 -10.74 -6.40 19.73
C LEU A 507 -10.95 -7.91 19.50
N PHE A 508 -9.89 -8.69 19.52
CA PHE A 508 -9.94 -10.13 19.17
C PHE A 508 -10.25 -11.04 20.36
N THR A 509 -9.96 -10.58 21.58
CA THR A 509 -9.99 -11.44 22.79
C THR A 509 -10.00 -10.61 24.07
N SER A 510 -10.49 -11.17 25.17
CA SER A 510 -10.35 -10.60 26.52
C SER A 510 -9.05 -11.00 27.23
N GLY A 511 -8.25 -11.89 26.62
CA GLY A 511 -7.00 -12.43 27.16
C GLY A 511 -5.88 -12.51 26.12
N GLY A 512 -5.01 -13.52 26.21
CA GLY A 512 -4.05 -13.82 25.13
C GLY A 512 -4.73 -14.64 24.01
N HIS A 513 -4.40 -14.37 22.75
CA HIS A 513 -4.97 -15.09 21.60
C HIS A 513 -4.01 -15.12 20.41
N PHE A 514 -4.17 -16.09 19.52
CA PHE A 514 -3.47 -16.13 18.24
C PHE A 514 -4.48 -16.06 17.10
N ILE A 515 -4.18 -15.27 16.09
CA ILE A 515 -4.97 -15.12 14.86
C ILE A 515 -4.06 -15.28 13.64
N VAL A 516 -4.62 -15.68 12.50
CA VAL A 516 -3.91 -15.74 11.22
C VAL A 516 -4.24 -14.50 10.40
N LEU A 517 -3.21 -13.81 9.93
CA LEU A 517 -3.31 -12.76 8.93
C LEU A 517 -3.05 -13.42 7.57
N ARG A 518 -4.03 -13.32 6.67
CA ARG A 518 -4.04 -14.06 5.40
C ARG A 518 -3.87 -13.19 4.16
N GLY A 519 -3.60 -11.91 4.35
CA GLY A 519 -3.26 -11.01 3.25
C GLY A 519 -3.58 -9.56 3.59
N VAL A 520 -3.19 -8.69 2.68
CA VAL A 520 -3.58 -7.28 2.66
C VAL A 520 -4.50 -7.07 1.45
N THR A 521 -5.61 -6.37 1.65
CA THR A 521 -6.52 -5.95 0.59
C THR A 521 -5.96 -4.75 -0.15
N ALA A 522 -6.54 -4.45 -1.31
CA ALA A 522 -6.13 -3.32 -2.13
C ALA A 522 -6.22 -1.96 -1.38
N ASN A 523 -7.16 -1.81 -0.44
CA ASN A 523 -7.31 -0.61 0.40
C ASN A 523 -6.38 -0.60 1.65
N GLY A 524 -5.39 -1.50 1.71
CA GLY A 524 -4.40 -1.56 2.79
C GLY A 524 -4.93 -2.16 4.10
N LYS A 525 -6.11 -2.79 4.08
CA LYS A 525 -6.67 -3.50 5.23
C LYS A 525 -6.17 -4.94 5.27
N VAL A 526 -6.18 -5.53 6.46
CA VAL A 526 -5.68 -6.88 6.68
C VAL A 526 -6.85 -7.84 6.81
N LEU A 527 -6.73 -8.98 6.14
CA LEU A 527 -7.67 -10.08 6.20
C LEU A 527 -7.26 -11.06 7.29
N VAL A 528 -8.23 -11.49 8.10
CA VAL A 528 -7.98 -12.31 9.28
C VAL A 528 -8.76 -13.63 9.20
N ASN A 529 -8.10 -14.73 9.60
CA ASN A 529 -8.75 -15.96 10.02
C ASN A 529 -8.56 -16.08 11.54
N ASP A 530 -9.63 -15.79 12.30
CA ASP A 530 -9.65 -15.93 13.77
C ASP A 530 -10.02 -17.39 14.11
N PRO A 531 -9.17 -18.18 14.82
CA PRO A 531 -9.52 -19.54 15.20
C PRO A 531 -10.66 -19.62 16.23
N ASN A 532 -11.06 -18.49 16.82
CA ASN A 532 -12.19 -18.37 17.74
C ASN A 532 -13.27 -17.41 17.17
N ASP A 533 -13.41 -17.38 15.83
CA ASP A 533 -14.49 -16.65 15.16
C ASP A 533 -15.86 -17.28 15.45
N SER A 534 -16.93 -16.53 15.18
CA SER A 534 -18.32 -17.00 15.29
C SER A 534 -19.23 -16.13 14.43
N ASP A 535 -20.46 -16.56 14.16
CA ASP A 535 -21.43 -15.76 13.38
C ASP A 535 -21.64 -14.34 13.94
N ALA A 536 -21.49 -14.15 15.25
CA ALA A 536 -21.61 -12.84 15.89
C ALA A 536 -20.38 -11.94 15.68
N LYS A 537 -19.18 -12.52 15.60
CA LYS A 537 -17.93 -11.79 15.31
C LYS A 537 -17.79 -11.55 13.81
N ASN A 538 -17.95 -12.61 13.01
CA ASN A 538 -17.85 -12.66 11.56
C ASN A 538 -16.57 -12.00 11.03
N TYR A 539 -15.44 -12.25 11.70
CA TYR A 539 -14.16 -11.63 11.37
C TYR A 539 -13.59 -12.13 10.05
N ILE A 540 -13.94 -13.35 9.63
CA ILE A 540 -13.58 -13.87 8.30
C ILE A 540 -14.09 -13.00 7.14
N ASN A 541 -15.20 -12.29 7.31
CA ASN A 541 -15.76 -11.40 6.27
C ASN A 541 -15.47 -9.92 6.51
N ARG A 542 -14.61 -9.60 7.49
CA ARG A 542 -14.28 -8.23 7.88
C ARG A 542 -12.83 -7.89 7.53
N GLU A 543 -12.65 -6.64 7.09
CA GLU A 543 -11.34 -6.03 6.87
C GLU A 543 -10.91 -5.22 8.10
N PHE A 544 -9.63 -5.31 8.47
CA PHE A 544 -9.09 -4.68 9.68
C PHE A 544 -7.99 -3.68 9.38
N ASP A 545 -7.93 -2.59 10.13
CA ASP A 545 -6.76 -1.72 10.10
C ASP A 545 -5.56 -2.37 10.79
N MET A 546 -4.40 -2.39 10.10
CA MET A 546 -3.21 -3.00 10.68
C MET A 546 -2.75 -2.28 11.94
N MET A 547 -2.78 -0.94 11.97
CA MET A 547 -2.17 -0.17 13.05
C MET A 547 -3.15 0.02 14.20
N SER A 548 -4.37 0.48 13.91
CA SER A 548 -5.34 0.84 14.95
C SER A 548 -6.09 -0.36 15.53
N GLU A 549 -6.16 -1.49 14.83
CA GLU A 549 -6.96 -2.65 15.26
C GLU A 549 -6.13 -3.90 15.55
N ILE A 550 -5.22 -4.29 14.64
CA ILE A 550 -4.39 -5.50 14.83
C ILE A 550 -3.17 -5.21 15.70
N HIS A 551 -2.36 -4.22 15.32
CA HIS A 551 -1.10 -3.92 15.98
C HIS A 551 -1.32 -3.27 17.34
N ALA A 552 -2.42 -2.53 17.53
CA ALA A 552 -2.82 -1.97 18.81
C ALA A 552 -2.80 -2.99 19.97
N THR A 553 -3.09 -4.26 19.66
CA THR A 553 -3.06 -5.37 20.62
C THR A 553 -2.03 -6.46 20.32
N ALA A 554 -1.18 -6.30 19.31
CA ALA A 554 -0.19 -7.31 18.98
C ALA A 554 1.02 -7.30 19.95
N ASN A 555 1.46 -8.48 20.40
CA ASN A 555 2.71 -8.65 21.14
C ASN A 555 3.87 -9.08 20.22
N ALA A 556 3.59 -9.89 19.21
CA ALA A 556 4.56 -10.45 18.26
C ALA A 556 3.85 -11.08 17.07
N TYR A 557 4.61 -11.32 16.01
CA TYR A 557 4.20 -11.94 14.76
C TYR A 557 5.17 -13.03 14.34
N TRP A 558 4.68 -14.04 13.63
CA TRP A 558 5.45 -15.12 13.01
C TRP A 558 5.10 -15.18 11.53
N ILE A 559 6.05 -14.77 10.70
CA ILE A 559 5.95 -14.77 9.24
C ILE A 559 6.47 -16.10 8.74
N PHE A 560 5.66 -16.81 7.95
CA PHE A 560 6.03 -18.07 7.32
C PHE A 560 6.41 -17.82 5.87
N ASP A 561 7.38 -18.58 5.36
CA ASP A 561 7.76 -18.50 3.94
C ASP A 561 6.55 -18.78 3.03
N LYS A 562 6.51 -18.09 1.89
CA LYS A 562 5.50 -18.31 0.86
C LYS A 562 5.63 -19.70 0.22
N LYS A 563 4.52 -20.15 -0.38
CA LYS A 563 4.40 -21.43 -1.07
C LYS A 563 5.34 -21.60 -2.26
#